data_AF-A0A2V9M0R3-F1
#
_entry.id   AF-A0A2V9M0R3-F1
#
_cell.length_a   1.000
_cell.length_b   1.000
_cell.length_c   1.000
_cell.angle_alpha   90.00
_cell.angle_beta   90.00
_cell.angle_gamma   90.00
#
_symmetry.space_group_name_H-M   'P 1'
#
loop_
_entity.id
_entity.type
_entity.pdbx_description
1 polymer ?
#
loop_
_entity_poly.entity_id
_entity_poly.type
_entity_poly.pdbx_seq_one_letter_code
_entity_poly.pdbx_strand_id
1 'polypeptide(L)'
;YFFDPTFGGALVPGRRNVFFPLNTLTAFAFEDGYRRFSPIISRVRFTPAQRYSVDFRMDYDPQYQRLRASSISGSASISNNSVALTYYNTRNLPPTQFPSNQVRATLVHGNSLRPGVNAGSSLIYDFNAHTFKYSNSQLAYNWDCCVVALELRQFNLGARVESQVRFTFSLKNIGSFGNLRKQERLF
;
A
#
# COMPACT_ATOMS: atom_id res chain seq x y z
N TYR A 1 -26.06 -10.46 1.28
CA TYR A 1 -26.73 -11.76 1.06
C TYR A 1 -27.06 -11.88 -0.41
N PHE A 2 -26.79 -13.02 -1.03
CA PHE A 2 -27.07 -13.26 -2.45
C PHE A 2 -28.34 -14.10 -2.58
N PHE A 3 -29.36 -13.54 -3.23
CA PHE A 3 -30.61 -14.25 -3.49
C PHE A 3 -30.42 -15.40 -4.48
N ASP A 4 -29.67 -15.14 -5.55
CA ASP A 4 -29.21 -16.13 -6.52
C ASP A 4 -27.71 -16.42 -6.32
N PRO A 5 -27.36 -17.60 -5.78
CA PRO A 5 -25.96 -18.02 -5.57
C PRO A 5 -25.19 -18.29 -6.87
N THR A 6 -25.87 -18.39 -8.01
CA THR A 6 -25.26 -18.69 -9.32
C THR A 6 -24.95 -17.43 -10.11
N PHE A 7 -25.48 -16.27 -9.69
CA PHE A 7 -25.41 -15.00 -10.41
C PHE A 7 -25.86 -15.13 -11.88
N GLY A 8 -27.02 -15.74 -12.11
CA GLY A 8 -27.55 -16.01 -13.45
C GLY A 8 -26.69 -16.99 -14.26
N GLY A 9 -25.96 -17.88 -13.58
CA GLY A 9 -25.01 -18.82 -14.20
C GLY A 9 -23.63 -18.23 -14.52
N ALA A 10 -23.35 -16.99 -14.13
CA ALA A 10 -22.03 -16.37 -14.33
C ALA A 10 -20.94 -16.98 -13.43
N LEU A 11 -21.32 -17.61 -12.31
CA LEU A 11 -20.37 -18.23 -11.38
C LEU A 11 -19.89 -19.58 -11.91
N VAL A 12 -18.58 -19.76 -12.00
CA VAL A 12 -17.94 -21.05 -12.32
C VAL A 12 -17.34 -21.65 -11.04
N PRO A 13 -17.89 -22.77 -10.52
CA PRO A 13 -17.37 -23.41 -9.32
C PRO A 13 -15.91 -23.89 -9.47
N GLY A 14 -15.16 -23.83 -8.38
CA GLY A 14 -13.75 -24.24 -8.31
C GLY A 14 -12.77 -23.27 -8.97
N ARG A 15 -13.24 -22.11 -9.45
CA ARG A 15 -12.41 -21.07 -10.07
C ARG A 15 -12.56 -19.75 -9.35
N ARG A 16 -11.57 -18.88 -9.47
CA ARG A 16 -11.66 -17.51 -8.95
C ARG A 16 -12.63 -16.70 -9.82
N ASN A 17 -13.74 -16.25 -9.25
CA ASN A 17 -14.75 -15.42 -9.90
C ASN A 17 -14.58 -13.95 -9.51
N VAL A 18 -14.42 -13.05 -10.49
CA VAL A 18 -14.24 -11.60 -10.29
C VAL A 18 -15.12 -10.82 -11.27
N PHE A 19 -16.33 -10.50 -10.85
CA PHE A 19 -17.27 -9.70 -11.63
C PHE A 19 -18.15 -8.84 -10.71
N PHE A 20 -18.86 -7.88 -11.28
CA PHE A 20 -19.86 -7.10 -10.52
C PHE A 20 -21.06 -7.99 -10.17
N PRO A 21 -21.54 -8.03 -8.91
CA PRO A 21 -21.27 -7.09 -7.82
C PRO A 21 -20.16 -7.50 -6.83
N LEU A 22 -19.55 -8.68 -7.00
CA LEU A 22 -18.59 -9.25 -6.06
C LEU A 22 -17.39 -8.33 -5.78
N ASN A 23 -16.91 -7.63 -6.80
CA ASN A 23 -15.78 -6.72 -6.73
C ASN A 23 -16.05 -5.41 -5.95
N THR A 24 -17.28 -5.17 -5.50
CA THR A 24 -17.64 -3.94 -4.75
C THR A 24 -17.51 -4.11 -3.23
N LEU A 25 -17.43 -5.35 -2.74
CA LEU A 25 -17.44 -5.63 -1.31
C LEU A 25 -16.04 -5.50 -0.71
N THR A 26 -15.10 -6.36 -1.13
CA THR A 26 -13.72 -6.38 -0.64
C THR A 26 -12.73 -6.28 -1.82
N ALA A 27 -11.50 -5.88 -1.52
CA ALA A 27 -10.40 -5.84 -2.47
C ALA A 27 -9.92 -7.25 -2.91
N PHE A 28 -10.34 -8.31 -2.20
CA PHE A 28 -9.95 -9.69 -2.51
C PHE A 28 -11.07 -10.42 -3.22
N ALA A 29 -10.71 -11.26 -4.20
CA ALA A 29 -11.66 -12.23 -4.68
C ALA A 29 -12.00 -13.17 -3.51
N PHE A 30 -13.28 -13.46 -3.36
CA PHE A 30 -13.75 -14.41 -2.37
C PHE A 30 -14.54 -15.53 -3.01
N GLU A 31 -15.23 -15.30 -4.14
CA GLU A 31 -16.07 -16.28 -4.84
C GLU A 31 -15.32 -17.36 -5.62
N ASP A 32 -15.49 -18.60 -5.19
CA ASP A 32 -15.04 -19.84 -5.81
C ASP A 32 -16.10 -20.96 -5.85
N GLY A 33 -17.32 -20.69 -5.38
CA GLY A 33 -18.40 -21.66 -5.35
C GLY A 33 -19.73 -21.01 -4.97
N TYR A 34 -20.82 -21.77 -5.02
CA TYR A 34 -22.13 -21.25 -4.67
C TYR A 34 -22.18 -20.86 -3.20
N ARG A 35 -22.51 -19.60 -2.93
CA ARG A 35 -22.74 -19.12 -1.57
C ARG A 35 -23.84 -18.08 -1.50
N ARG A 36 -24.37 -17.88 -0.29
CA ARG A 36 -25.39 -16.86 0.00
C ARG A 36 -24.85 -15.68 0.80
N PHE A 37 -23.68 -15.79 1.41
CA PHE A 37 -23.12 -14.76 2.29
C PHE A 37 -21.76 -14.31 1.79
N SER A 38 -21.60 -12.99 1.62
CA SER A 38 -20.29 -12.39 1.39
C SER A 38 -19.44 -12.46 2.66
N PRO A 39 -18.11 -12.25 2.54
CA PRO A 39 -17.29 -11.90 3.67
C PRO A 39 -17.87 -10.70 4.43
N ILE A 40 -17.72 -10.73 5.75
CA ILE A 40 -18.01 -9.63 6.66
C ILE A 40 -16.75 -8.76 6.73
N ILE A 41 -16.89 -7.50 6.35
CA ILE A 41 -15.80 -6.54 6.30
C ILE A 41 -15.94 -5.61 7.48
N SER A 42 -14.93 -5.62 8.35
CA SER A 42 -14.88 -4.79 9.54
C SER A 42 -13.77 -3.76 9.38
N ARG A 43 -14.10 -2.49 9.62
CA ARG A 43 -13.15 -1.38 9.56
C ARG A 43 -13.36 -0.45 10.73
N VAL A 44 -12.29 -0.23 11.49
CA VAL A 44 -12.27 0.71 12.61
C VAL A 44 -11.20 1.74 12.32
N ARG A 45 -11.57 3.02 12.37
CA ARG A 45 -10.65 4.13 12.24
C ARG A 45 -10.72 4.98 13.50
N PHE A 46 -9.56 5.21 14.11
CA PHE A 46 -9.41 6.01 15.30
C PHE A 46 -8.43 7.15 15.03
N THR A 47 -8.84 8.40 15.27
CA THR A 47 -8.04 9.60 14.98
C THR A 47 -8.14 10.53 16.19
N PRO A 48 -7.34 10.30 17.25
CA PRO A 48 -7.49 11.02 18.52
C PRO A 48 -7.10 12.51 18.41
N ALA A 49 -6.30 12.86 17.41
CA ALA A 49 -5.96 14.24 17.05
C ALA A 49 -5.63 14.30 15.56
N GLN A 50 -5.61 15.49 14.96
CA GLN A 50 -5.28 15.68 13.54
C GLN A 50 -3.91 15.08 13.14
N ARG A 51 -2.99 14.96 14.10
CA ARG A 51 -1.64 14.40 13.90
C ARG A 51 -1.52 12.89 14.01
N TYR A 52 -2.56 12.16 14.43
CA TYR A 52 -2.51 10.72 14.67
C TYR A 52 -3.66 10.01 14.00
N SER A 53 -3.39 8.90 13.30
CA SER A 53 -4.43 8.05 12.75
C SER A 53 -4.08 6.59 12.92
N VAL A 54 -5.08 5.78 13.28
CA VAL A 54 -4.99 4.32 13.37
C VAL A 54 -6.17 3.75 12.59
N ASP A 55 -5.91 2.77 11.73
CA ASP A 55 -6.90 2.08 10.89
C ASP A 55 -6.69 0.56 11.07
N PHE A 56 -7.72 -0.12 11.54
CA PHE A 56 -7.79 -1.58 11.66
C PHE A 56 -8.82 -2.11 10.67
N ARG A 57 -8.46 -3.16 9.93
CA ARG A 57 -9.35 -3.85 9.00
C ARG A 57 -9.26 -5.35 9.15
N MET A 58 -10.39 -6.01 8.95
CA MET A 58 -10.53 -7.46 9.07
C MET A 58 -11.66 -7.95 8.16
N ASP A 59 -11.36 -8.97 7.36
CA ASP A 59 -12.30 -9.64 6.47
C ASP A 59 -12.53 -11.06 7.00
N TYR A 60 -13.74 -11.36 7.47
CA TYR A 60 -14.12 -12.67 7.96
C TYR A 60 -15.06 -13.37 6.98
N ASP A 61 -14.77 -14.61 6.61
CA ASP A 61 -15.62 -15.41 5.72
C ASP A 61 -16.53 -16.33 6.53
N PRO A 62 -17.85 -16.11 6.55
CA PRO A 62 -18.79 -16.95 7.29
C PRO A 62 -18.89 -18.38 6.74
N GLN A 63 -18.64 -18.59 5.45
CA GLN A 63 -18.76 -19.90 4.82
C GLN A 63 -17.59 -20.81 5.21
N TYR A 64 -16.37 -20.25 5.21
CA TYR A 64 -15.17 -20.99 5.62
C TYR A 64 -14.86 -20.86 7.12
N GLN A 65 -15.63 -20.04 7.84
CA GLN A 65 -15.45 -19.72 9.26
C GLN A 65 -14.01 -19.26 9.59
N ARG A 66 -13.45 -18.42 8.72
CA ARG A 66 -12.03 -18.04 8.77
C ARG A 66 -11.83 -16.58 8.46
N LEU A 67 -10.80 -16.01 9.07
CA LEU A 67 -10.24 -14.73 8.66
C LEU A 67 -9.56 -14.88 7.28
N ARG A 68 -9.97 -14.06 6.32
CA ARG A 68 -9.32 -13.98 5.01
C ARG A 68 -8.15 -13.02 5.03
N ALA A 69 -8.38 -11.80 5.52
CA ALA A 69 -7.39 -10.73 5.52
C ALA A 69 -7.50 -9.91 6.80
N SER A 70 -6.37 -9.37 7.27
CA SER A 70 -6.34 -8.36 8.31
C SER A 70 -5.25 -7.33 8.04
N SER A 71 -5.46 -6.12 8.55
CA SER A 71 -4.47 -5.06 8.49
C SER A 71 -4.59 -4.15 9.69
N ILE A 72 -3.45 -3.69 10.18
CA ILE A 72 -3.38 -2.60 11.13
C ILE A 72 -2.41 -1.56 10.58
N SER A 73 -2.86 -0.31 10.54
CA SER A 73 -2.07 0.83 10.09
C SER A 73 -2.09 1.92 11.14
N GLY A 74 -0.95 2.52 11.40
CA GLY A 74 -0.80 3.68 12.27
C GLY A 74 0.05 4.74 11.58
N SER A 75 -0.30 6.00 11.78
CA SER A 75 0.49 7.13 11.29
C SER A 75 0.51 8.28 12.28
N ALA A 76 1.63 8.97 12.36
CA ALA A 76 1.81 10.18 13.13
C ALA A 76 2.52 11.26 12.29
N SER A 77 2.03 12.49 12.34
CA SER A 77 2.64 13.64 11.65
C SER A 77 2.81 14.82 12.61
N ILE A 78 4.05 15.13 12.99
CA ILE A 78 4.39 16.16 13.97
C ILE A 78 5.33 17.17 13.32
N SER A 79 4.86 18.42 13.16
CA SER A 79 5.59 19.49 12.47
C SER A 79 6.01 19.01 11.07
N ASN A 80 7.31 18.91 10.81
CA ASN A 80 7.86 18.48 9.53
C ASN A 80 8.16 16.98 9.50
N ASN A 81 7.75 16.19 10.48
CA ASN A 81 8.06 14.75 10.52
C ASN A 81 6.79 13.94 10.35
N SER A 82 6.84 12.91 9.54
CA SER A 82 5.76 11.93 9.41
C SER A 82 6.31 10.52 9.49
N VAL A 83 5.61 9.67 10.22
CA VAL A 83 5.85 8.23 10.29
C VAL A 83 4.56 7.49 10.00
N ALA A 84 4.64 6.41 9.26
CA ALA A 84 3.54 5.48 9.05
C ALA A 84 4.05 4.05 9.10
N LEU A 85 3.29 3.17 9.73
CA LEU A 85 3.54 1.75 9.80
C LEU A 85 2.25 1.00 9.49
N THR A 86 2.33 0.04 8.59
CA THR A 86 1.22 -0.84 8.25
C THR A 86 1.70 -2.28 8.31
N TYR A 87 1.00 -3.12 9.06
CA TYR A 87 1.11 -4.56 8.97
C TYR A 87 -0.11 -5.10 8.23
N TYR A 88 0.14 -6.03 7.31
CA TYR A 88 -0.87 -6.61 6.45
C TYR A 88 -0.67 -8.13 6.33
N ASN A 89 -1.75 -8.89 6.52
CA ASN A 89 -1.72 -10.34 6.39
C ASN A 89 -2.92 -10.87 5.60
N THR A 90 -2.67 -11.80 4.69
CA THR A 90 -3.70 -12.62 4.04
C THR A 90 -3.43 -14.09 4.27
N ARG A 91 -4.51 -14.85 4.44
CA ARG A 91 -4.46 -16.31 4.43
C ARG A 91 -4.43 -16.85 3.01
N ASN A 92 -3.83 -18.03 2.86
CA ASN A 92 -3.93 -18.81 1.64
C ASN A 92 -5.31 -19.47 1.57
N LEU A 93 -6.15 -19.02 0.63
CA LEU A 93 -7.45 -19.61 0.32
C LEU A 93 -7.56 -19.75 -1.20
N PRO A 94 -6.86 -20.72 -1.83
CA PRO A 94 -6.96 -20.94 -3.26
C PRO A 94 -8.38 -21.36 -3.67
N PRO A 95 -8.86 -20.94 -4.85
CA PRO A 95 -8.18 -20.13 -5.87
C PRO A 95 -8.30 -18.62 -5.64
N THR A 96 -9.01 -18.20 -4.60
CA THR A 96 -9.49 -16.82 -4.45
C THR A 96 -8.45 -15.87 -3.85
N GLN A 97 -7.53 -16.38 -3.02
CA GLN A 97 -6.57 -15.55 -2.33
C GLN A 97 -5.23 -16.24 -2.06
N PHE A 98 -4.14 -15.51 -2.28
CA PHE A 98 -2.78 -15.94 -1.98
C PHE A 98 -2.33 -15.45 -0.59
N PRO A 99 -1.41 -16.17 0.09
CA PRO A 99 -0.88 -15.74 1.36
C PRO A 99 0.05 -14.54 1.19
N SER A 100 -0.05 -13.59 2.12
CA SER A 100 0.80 -12.42 2.23
C SER A 100 1.05 -12.13 3.69
N ASN A 101 2.27 -11.76 4.03
CA ASN A 101 2.63 -11.32 5.35
C ASN A 101 3.66 -10.21 5.19
N GLN A 102 3.21 -8.96 5.27
CA GLN A 102 4.00 -7.81 4.87
C GLN A 102 3.91 -6.70 5.90
N VAL A 103 5.05 -6.02 6.10
CA VAL A 103 5.11 -4.76 6.81
C VAL A 103 5.53 -3.65 5.83
N ARG A 104 4.86 -2.51 5.94
CA ARG A 104 5.22 -1.28 5.25
C ARG A 104 5.57 -0.22 6.27
N ALA A 105 6.74 0.37 6.16
CA ALA A 105 7.17 1.48 7.00
C ALA A 105 7.49 2.68 6.10
N THR A 106 7.06 3.86 6.51
CA THR A 106 7.37 5.13 5.85
C THR A 106 7.81 6.15 6.89
N LEU A 107 8.91 6.83 6.61
CA LEU A 107 9.45 7.92 7.41
C LEU A 107 9.68 9.11 6.48
N VAL A 108 9.28 10.30 6.90
CA VAL A 108 9.48 11.54 6.15
C VAL A 108 9.91 12.64 7.11
N HIS A 109 10.93 13.40 6.71
CA HIS A 109 11.39 14.61 7.36
C HIS A 109 11.38 15.74 6.33
N GLY A 110 10.60 16.77 6.58
CA GLY A 110 10.43 17.92 5.71
C GLY A 110 9.28 17.77 4.71
N ASN A 111 9.25 18.69 3.75
CA ASN A 111 8.32 18.70 2.63
C ASN A 111 9.00 19.37 1.43
N SER A 112 8.42 19.23 0.24
CA SER A 112 8.98 19.76 -1.01
C SER A 112 9.17 21.28 -1.07
N LEU A 113 8.67 22.05 -0.09
CA LEU A 113 8.77 23.51 -0.03
C LEU A 113 9.67 24.02 1.11
N ARG A 114 10.04 23.17 2.07
CA ARG A 114 10.82 23.58 3.24
C ARG A 114 12.29 23.81 2.85
N PRO A 115 12.89 24.97 3.19
CA PRO A 115 14.33 25.18 3.02
C PRO A 115 15.18 24.19 3.83
N GLY A 116 16.34 23.85 3.30
CA GLY A 116 17.28 22.91 3.90
C GLY A 116 17.01 21.45 3.54
N VAL A 117 17.38 20.55 4.45
CA VAL A 117 17.34 19.10 4.22
C VAL A 117 15.91 18.57 4.32
N ASN A 118 15.51 17.80 3.31
CA ASN A 118 14.29 17.02 3.29
C ASN A 118 14.65 15.58 2.93
N ALA A 119 14.09 14.62 3.65
CA ALA A 119 14.39 13.21 3.45
C ALA A 119 13.12 12.37 3.59
N GLY A 120 13.05 11.27 2.87
CA GLY A 120 11.96 10.31 2.97
C GLY A 120 12.46 8.91 2.72
N SER A 121 11.90 7.94 3.43
CA SER A 121 12.13 6.52 3.16
C SER A 121 10.83 5.75 3.25
N SER A 122 10.61 4.79 2.34
CA SER A 122 9.46 3.89 2.36
C SER A 122 9.91 2.47 1.99
N LEU A 123 9.62 1.52 2.87
CA LEU A 123 10.05 0.13 2.78
C LEU A 123 8.84 -0.79 2.82
N ILE A 124 8.86 -1.87 2.05
CA ILE A 124 7.92 -2.99 2.15
C ILE A 124 8.73 -4.27 2.28
N TYR A 125 8.58 -4.94 3.41
CA TYR A 125 9.22 -6.22 3.68
C TYR A 125 8.17 -7.34 3.72
N ASP A 126 8.44 -8.44 3.03
CA ASP A 126 7.60 -9.63 3.00
C ASP A 126 8.24 -10.74 3.84
N PHE A 127 7.54 -11.15 4.89
CA PHE A 127 8.00 -12.17 5.83
C PHE A 127 7.93 -13.59 5.26
N ASN A 128 7.06 -13.86 4.29
CA ASN A 128 6.99 -15.19 3.67
C ASN A 128 8.16 -15.39 2.70
N ALA A 129 8.50 -14.36 1.94
CA ALA A 129 9.58 -14.39 0.95
C ALA A 129 10.94 -13.94 1.51
N HIS A 130 11.01 -13.55 2.78
CA HIS A 130 12.22 -13.01 3.45
C HIS A 130 12.96 -11.94 2.63
N THR A 131 12.22 -11.07 1.96
CA THR A 131 12.79 -10.09 1.02
C THR A 131 12.07 -8.75 1.09
N PHE A 132 12.80 -7.66 0.85
CA PHE A 132 12.20 -6.37 0.56
C PHE A 132 11.55 -6.41 -0.82
N LYS A 133 10.23 -6.26 -0.87
CA LYS A 133 9.48 -6.14 -2.14
C LYS A 133 9.63 -4.76 -2.74
N TYR A 134 9.85 -3.75 -1.89
CA TYR A 134 10.04 -2.36 -2.28
C TYR A 134 10.91 -1.64 -1.26
N SER A 135 11.79 -0.79 -1.74
CA SER A 135 12.54 0.17 -0.95
C SER A 135 12.64 1.47 -1.74
N ASN A 136 12.36 2.60 -1.12
CA ASN A 136 12.59 3.91 -1.68
C ASN A 136 13.22 4.80 -0.62
N SER A 137 14.34 5.43 -0.93
CA SER A 137 15.00 6.40 -0.06
C SER A 137 15.35 7.63 -0.87
N GLN A 138 14.86 8.79 -0.41
CA GLN A 138 15.00 10.05 -1.10
C GLN A 138 15.62 11.09 -0.15
N LEU A 139 16.58 11.85 -0.67
CA LEU A 139 17.21 12.97 0.01
C LEU A 139 17.14 14.19 -0.91
N ALA A 140 16.79 15.35 -0.37
CA ALA A 140 16.79 16.62 -1.08
C ALA A 140 17.35 17.73 -0.19
N TYR A 141 17.97 18.71 -0.83
CA TYR A 141 18.35 19.97 -0.20
C TYR A 141 17.75 21.11 -1.00
N ASN A 142 16.98 21.96 -0.31
CA ASN A 142 16.28 23.09 -0.88
C ASN A 142 16.97 24.40 -0.48
N TRP A 143 17.59 25.08 -1.44
CA TRP A 143 18.01 26.48 -1.31
C TRP A 143 16.90 27.41 -1.81
N ASP A 144 17.05 28.71 -1.59
CA ASP A 144 16.08 29.71 -2.07
C ASP A 144 15.97 29.78 -3.60
N CYS A 145 17.07 29.48 -4.30
CA CYS A 145 17.17 29.56 -5.76
C CYS A 145 17.08 28.19 -6.46
N CYS A 146 17.39 27.08 -5.77
CA CYS A 146 17.51 25.78 -6.40
C CYS A 146 17.23 24.60 -5.45
N VAL A 147 16.98 23.44 -6.04
CA VAL A 147 16.74 22.17 -5.34
C VAL A 147 17.61 21.10 -5.97
N VAL A 148 18.33 20.35 -5.14
CA VAL A 148 18.98 19.10 -5.53
C VAL A 148 18.26 17.97 -4.82
N ALA A 149 17.91 16.89 -5.53
CA ALA A 149 17.41 15.68 -4.91
C ALA A 149 17.98 14.41 -5.56
N LEU A 150 18.15 13.38 -4.73
CA LEU A 150 18.59 12.03 -5.06
C LEU A 150 17.56 11.04 -4.53
N GLU A 151 17.25 10.02 -5.32
CA GLU A 151 16.36 8.92 -4.98
C GLU A 151 17.05 7.58 -5.30
N LEU A 152 17.03 6.67 -4.33
CA LEU A 152 17.43 5.28 -4.47
C LEU A 152 16.17 4.41 -4.34
N ARG A 153 15.76 3.79 -5.44
CA ARG A 153 14.53 2.99 -5.49
C ARG A 153 14.83 1.57 -5.94
N GLN A 154 14.31 0.60 -5.19
CA GLN A 154 14.45 -0.82 -5.45
C GLN A 154 13.10 -1.50 -5.37
N PHE A 155 12.86 -2.49 -6.23
CA PHE A 155 11.69 -3.34 -6.12
C PHE A 155 12.00 -4.77 -6.57
N ASN A 156 11.36 -5.72 -5.91
CA ASN A 156 11.47 -7.15 -6.20
C ASN A 156 10.06 -7.75 -6.25
N LEU A 157 9.55 -7.89 -7.47
CA LEU A 157 8.22 -8.45 -7.74
C LEU A 157 8.29 -9.95 -8.09
N GLY A 158 9.42 -10.61 -7.86
CA GLY A 158 9.70 -11.97 -8.31
C GLY A 158 10.01 -12.05 -9.81
N ALA A 159 9.08 -11.60 -10.66
CA ALA A 159 9.26 -11.57 -12.12
C ALA A 159 10.19 -10.46 -12.60
N ARG A 160 10.38 -9.40 -11.80
CA ARG A 160 11.26 -8.27 -12.08
C ARG A 160 11.94 -7.80 -10.80
N VAL A 161 13.25 -7.68 -10.87
CA VAL A 161 14.10 -7.14 -9.79
C VAL A 161 14.90 -6.00 -10.38
N GLU A 162 14.81 -4.83 -9.77
CA GLU A 162 15.47 -3.65 -10.30
C GLU A 162 15.92 -2.71 -9.18
N SER A 163 17.04 -2.03 -9.45
CA SER A 163 17.58 -0.97 -8.61
C SER A 163 17.83 0.26 -9.48
N GLN A 164 17.26 1.39 -9.09
CA GLN A 164 17.31 2.65 -9.82
C GLN A 164 17.90 3.74 -8.93
N VAL A 165 18.80 4.52 -9.52
CA VAL A 165 19.29 5.78 -8.96
C VAL A 165 18.72 6.90 -9.80
N ARG A 166 18.07 7.86 -9.14
CA ARG A 166 17.40 8.96 -9.82
C ARG A 166 17.80 10.25 -9.15
N PHE A 167 17.92 11.31 -9.94
CA PHE A 167 18.30 12.60 -9.42
C PHE A 167 17.52 13.71 -10.12
N THR A 168 17.49 14.87 -9.49
CA THR A 168 17.05 16.09 -10.14
C THR A 168 17.75 17.30 -9.56
N PHE A 169 18.04 18.23 -10.45
CA PHE A 169 18.44 19.59 -10.11
C PHE A 169 17.39 20.53 -10.68
N SER A 170 16.79 21.38 -9.86
CA SER A 170 15.77 22.33 -10.28
C SER A 170 16.18 23.74 -9.91
N LEU A 171 16.09 24.67 -10.85
CA LEU A 171 16.27 26.09 -10.64
C LEU A 171 14.89 26.75 -10.59
N LYS A 172 14.65 27.53 -9.54
CA LYS A 172 13.38 28.21 -9.32
C LYS A 172 13.08 29.13 -10.52
N ASN A 173 11.88 28.98 -11.08
CA ASN A 173 11.38 29.75 -12.24
C ASN A 173 12.15 29.56 -13.57
N ILE A 174 13.10 28.63 -13.65
CA ILE A 174 13.85 28.37 -14.90
C ILE A 174 13.49 26.98 -15.44
N GLY A 175 13.57 25.95 -14.61
CA GLY A 175 13.28 24.57 -15.02
C GLY A 175 13.99 23.53 -14.18
N SER A 176 13.90 22.26 -14.61
CA SER A 176 14.51 21.12 -13.93
C SER A 176 15.21 20.18 -14.89
N PHE A 177 16.38 19.69 -14.48
CA PHE A 177 17.14 18.65 -15.14
C PHE A 177 17.15 17.37 -14.29
N GLY A 178 17.18 16.20 -14.93
CA GLY A 178 17.24 14.89 -14.28
C GLY A 178 16.00 14.02 -14.53
N ASN A 179 15.99 12.84 -13.93
CA ASN A 179 15.01 11.78 -14.18
C ASN A 179 14.04 11.56 -13.00
N LEU A 180 14.15 12.33 -11.91
CA LEU A 180 13.23 12.29 -10.76
C LEU A 180 12.12 13.34 -10.91
N ARG A 181 10.86 12.91 -11.11
CA ARG A 181 9.72 13.82 -11.29
C ARG A 181 9.09 14.22 -9.95
N LYS A 182 8.42 15.37 -9.92
CA LYS A 182 7.78 15.90 -8.70
C LYS A 182 6.69 14.97 -8.14
N GLN A 183 5.89 14.31 -8.99
CA GLN A 183 4.82 13.41 -8.54
C GLN A 183 5.32 12.11 -7.90
N GLU A 184 6.61 11.80 -8.03
CA GLU A 184 7.19 10.53 -7.59
C GLU A 184 8.00 10.68 -6.29
N ARG A 185 8.07 11.90 -5.74
CA ARG A 185 8.75 12.21 -4.49
C ARG A 185 7.92 11.77 -3.30
N LEU A 186 8.58 11.35 -2.22
CA LEU A 186 7.94 10.98 -0.95
C LEU A 186 7.43 12.20 -0.15
N PHE A 187 7.82 13.41 -0.55
CA PHE A 187 7.54 14.68 0.16
C PHE A 187 7.47 15.88 -0.81
#